data_AF-A0A0B7H1Q7-F1
#
_entry.id   AF-A0A0B7H1Q7-F1
#
_cell.length_a   1.000
_cell.length_b   1.000
_cell.length_c   1.000
_cell.angle_alpha   90.00
_cell.angle_beta   90.00
_cell.angle_gamma   90.00
#
_symmetry.space_group_name_H-M   'P 1'
#
loop_
_entity.id
_entity.type
_entity.pdbx_description
1 polymer ?
#
loop_
_entity_poly.entity_id
_entity_poly.type
_entity_poly.pdbx_seq_one_letter_code
_entity_poly.pdbx_strand_id
1 'polypeptide(L)'
;MDISQLLREKQRLIDKGRELLSNKIFPDEVLVNIRDERLRKDIAKEIFTPNDIRFEDLSKEEQVKRRESLKVQLLFSEYLHSFVTLKSITYLLLIIGLITLITAILHINNNLYFGIITSFIGILLFLISLDREKVVKYSLKIAIIYSVLYLIELIILKIPMPYIQPINVDVLESRRGALTKIVNLVSPYLYVILRIVVGVFLFKIYTAQQKFIEGKRKFRQG
;
A
#
# COMPACT_ATOMS: atom_id res chain seq x y z
N MET A 1 -22.35 15.93 -15.38
CA MET A 1 -22.10 17.05 -14.46
C MET A 1 -21.62 18.23 -15.29
N ASP A 2 -22.18 19.42 -15.08
CA ASP A 2 -21.87 20.60 -15.90
C ASP A 2 -20.44 21.12 -15.59
N ILE A 3 -19.71 21.57 -16.61
CA ILE A 3 -18.34 22.09 -16.48
C ILE A 3 -18.30 23.27 -15.50
N SER A 4 -19.36 24.09 -15.49
CA SER A 4 -19.48 25.22 -14.57
C SER A 4 -19.59 24.80 -13.10
N GLN A 5 -20.12 23.61 -12.82
CA GLN A 5 -20.24 23.05 -11.47
C GLN A 5 -18.91 22.45 -11.01
N LEU A 6 -18.21 21.74 -11.91
CA LEU A 6 -16.87 21.20 -11.65
C LEU A 6 -15.86 22.29 -11.28
N LEU A 7 -15.86 23.41 -12.00
CA LEU A 7 -14.97 24.53 -11.73
C LEU A 7 -15.29 25.20 -10.38
N ARG A 8 -16.58 25.37 -10.07
CA ARG A 8 -17.01 25.92 -8.77
C ARG A 8 -16.63 25.02 -7.61
N GLU A 9 -16.79 23.70 -7.76
CA GLU A 9 -16.39 22.72 -6.75
C GLU A 9 -14.87 22.73 -6.54
N LYS A 10 -14.09 22.74 -7.62
CA LYS A 10 -12.63 22.87 -7.57
C LYS A 10 -12.21 24.13 -6.79
N GLN A 11 -12.78 25.28 -7.11
CA GLN A 11 -12.46 26.54 -6.44
C GLN A 11 -12.80 26.49 -4.95
N ARG A 12 -13.97 25.97 -4.60
CA ARG A 12 -14.39 25.79 -3.20
C ARG A 12 -13.40 24.92 -2.39
N LEU A 13 -12.87 23.85 -2.99
CA LEU A 13 -11.87 23.01 -2.35
C LEU A 13 -10.54 23.75 -2.14
N ILE A 14 -10.13 24.56 -3.12
CA ILE A 14 -8.91 25.39 -3.02
C ILE A 14 -9.06 26.41 -1.89
N ASP A 15 -10.16 27.16 -1.86
CA ASP A 15 -10.39 28.20 -0.87
C ASP A 15 -10.42 27.62 0.55
N LYS A 16 -11.14 26.51 0.74
CA LYS A 16 -11.15 25.78 2.02
C LYS A 16 -9.75 25.29 2.42
N GLY A 17 -8.97 24.78 1.46
CA GLY A 17 -7.60 24.33 1.71
C GLY A 17 -6.67 25.47 2.14
N ARG A 18 -6.82 26.65 1.51
CA ARG A 18 -6.06 27.86 1.86
C ARG A 18 -6.46 28.40 3.24
N GLU A 19 -7.75 28.40 3.57
CA GLU A 19 -8.23 28.78 4.90
C GLU A 19 -7.61 27.90 6.00
N LEU A 20 -7.58 26.58 5.80
CA LEU A 20 -6.94 25.66 6.74
C LEU A 20 -5.45 25.96 6.91
N LEU A 21 -4.73 26.22 5.82
CA LEU A 21 -3.31 26.57 5.85
C LEU A 21 -3.03 27.88 6.60
N SER A 22 -3.86 28.90 6.40
CA SER A 22 -3.78 30.16 7.14
C SER A 22 -3.93 29.95 8.66
N ASN A 23 -4.70 28.93 9.05
CA ASN A 23 -4.88 28.51 10.43
C ASN A 23 -3.81 27.48 10.90
N LYS A 24 -2.71 27.30 10.15
CA LYS A 24 -1.64 26.32 10.42
C LYS A 24 -2.15 24.87 10.49
N ILE A 25 -3.22 24.55 9.78
CA ILE A 25 -3.77 23.21 9.66
C ILE A 25 -3.45 22.68 8.27
N PHE A 26 -2.83 21.51 8.19
CA PHE A 26 -2.58 20.87 6.91
C PHE A 26 -3.91 20.41 6.28
N PRO A 27 -4.20 20.70 4.99
CA PRO A 27 -5.51 20.50 4.38
C PRO A 27 -5.74 19.05 3.89
N ASP A 28 -5.40 18.05 4.71
CA ASP A 28 -5.56 16.63 4.36
C ASP A 28 -7.02 16.21 4.20
N GLU A 29 -7.92 16.70 5.05
CA GLU A 29 -9.36 16.38 4.93
C GLU A 29 -9.96 16.79 3.58
N VAL A 30 -9.43 17.85 2.97
CA VAL A 30 -9.81 18.28 1.62
C VAL A 30 -9.19 17.35 0.58
N LEU A 31 -7.90 17.08 0.70
CA LEU A 31 -7.12 16.37 -0.33
C LEU A 31 -7.37 14.85 -0.35
N VAL A 32 -7.61 14.20 0.80
CA VAL A 32 -7.82 12.75 0.91
C VAL A 32 -9.07 12.29 0.17
N ASN A 33 -10.11 13.12 0.17
CA ASN A 33 -11.41 12.80 -0.42
C ASN A 33 -11.41 12.89 -1.95
N ILE A 34 -10.42 13.55 -2.54
CA ILE A 34 -10.26 13.63 -4.00
C ILE A 34 -9.72 12.30 -4.51
N ARG A 35 -10.58 11.55 -5.21
CA ARG A 35 -10.25 10.24 -5.78
C ARG A 35 -9.23 10.35 -6.92
N ASP A 36 -9.43 11.30 -7.83
CA ASP A 36 -8.54 11.52 -8.97
C ASP A 36 -7.21 12.13 -8.51
N GLU A 37 -6.12 11.42 -8.77
CA GLU A 37 -4.78 11.86 -8.41
C GLU A 37 -4.34 13.13 -9.15
N ARG A 38 -4.72 13.30 -10.42
CA ARG A 38 -4.37 14.48 -11.21
C ARG A 38 -5.06 15.71 -10.64
N LEU A 39 -6.37 15.62 -10.44
CA LEU A 39 -7.16 16.69 -9.84
C LEU A 39 -6.65 17.04 -8.43
N ARG A 40 -6.27 16.04 -7.63
CA ARG A 40 -5.70 16.26 -6.29
C ARG A 40 -4.36 16.98 -6.35
N LYS A 41 -3.48 16.63 -7.29
CA LYS A 41 -2.20 17.32 -7.51
C LYS A 41 -2.40 18.76 -7.94
N ASP A 42 -3.35 19.00 -8.85
CA ASP A 42 -3.68 20.35 -9.31
C ASP A 42 -4.22 21.21 -8.17
N ILE A 43 -5.18 20.70 -7.39
CA ILE A 43 -5.73 21.40 -6.22
C ILE A 43 -4.65 21.63 -5.16
N ALA A 44 -3.82 20.63 -4.88
CA ALA A 44 -2.70 20.80 -3.94
C ALA A 44 -1.73 21.90 -4.41
N LYS A 45 -1.38 21.93 -5.70
CA LYS A 45 -0.50 22.97 -6.27
C LYS A 45 -1.09 24.36 -6.03
N GLU A 46 -2.37 24.55 -6.31
CA GLU A 46 -3.08 25.83 -6.12
C GLU A 46 -3.22 26.26 -4.65
N ILE A 47 -3.29 25.29 -3.74
CA ILE A 47 -3.36 25.51 -2.30
C ILE A 47 -2.00 25.97 -1.75
N PHE A 48 -0.90 25.27 -2.10
CA PHE A 48 0.43 25.51 -1.52
C PHE A 48 1.29 26.52 -2.31
N THR A 49 1.02 26.68 -3.61
CA THR A 49 1.77 27.54 -4.53
C THR A 49 0.78 28.37 -5.39
N PRO A 50 0.09 29.35 -4.78
CA PRO A 50 -0.97 30.10 -5.46
C PRO A 50 -0.45 31.06 -6.54
N ASN A 51 0.81 31.51 -6.41
CA ASN A 51 1.45 32.41 -7.34
C ASN A 51 2.65 31.69 -7.96
N ASP A 52 2.82 31.80 -9.28
CA ASP A 52 3.95 31.24 -10.05
C ASP A 52 5.29 31.96 -9.79
N ILE A 53 5.39 32.61 -8.61
CA ILE A 53 6.59 33.28 -8.10
C ILE A 53 7.60 32.21 -7.70
N ARG A 54 8.82 32.36 -8.22
CA ARG A 54 9.94 31.46 -7.91
C ARG A 54 10.23 31.47 -6.42
N PHE A 55 10.73 30.35 -5.91
CA PHE A 55 10.96 30.20 -4.47
C PHE A 55 11.98 31.21 -3.94
N GLU A 56 12.99 31.54 -4.75
CA GLU A 56 14.07 32.46 -4.43
C GLU A 56 13.58 33.92 -4.27
N ASP A 57 12.51 34.27 -4.98
CA ASP A 57 11.95 35.62 -5.01
C ASP A 57 10.98 35.89 -3.86
N LEU A 58 10.65 34.88 -3.06
CA LEU A 58 9.78 35.01 -1.89
C LEU A 58 10.48 35.66 -0.71
N SER A 59 9.69 36.27 0.17
CA SER A 59 10.16 36.72 1.49
C SER A 59 10.72 35.54 2.31
N LYS A 60 11.69 35.80 3.19
CA LYS A 60 12.29 34.75 4.05
C LYS A 60 11.24 34.01 4.88
N GLU A 61 10.20 34.70 5.35
CA GLU A 61 9.09 34.12 6.10
C GLU A 61 8.24 33.16 5.25
N GLU A 62 7.91 33.54 4.01
CA GLU A 62 7.19 32.66 3.09
C GLU A 62 8.03 31.47 2.64
N GLN A 63 9.34 31.65 2.47
CA GLN A 63 10.26 30.55 2.20
C GLN A 63 10.26 29.51 3.33
N VAL A 64 10.27 29.95 4.58
CA VAL A 64 10.17 29.06 5.75
C VAL A 64 8.83 28.33 5.76
N LYS A 65 7.71 29.06 5.62
CA LYS A 65 6.36 28.46 5.55
C LYS A 65 6.25 27.42 4.43
N ARG A 66 6.77 27.72 3.23
CA ARG A 66 6.78 26.78 2.10
C ARG A 66 7.63 25.55 2.43
N ARG A 67 8.83 25.69 3.00
CA ARG A 67 9.67 24.54 3.40
C ARG A 67 9.00 23.65 4.45
N GLU A 68 8.36 24.25 5.45
CA GLU A 68 7.65 23.50 6.49
C GLU A 68 6.45 22.75 5.91
N SER A 69 5.65 23.41 5.06
CA SER A 69 4.54 22.75 4.38
C SER A 69 5.01 21.62 3.47
N LEU A 70 6.13 21.79 2.75
CA LEU A 70 6.67 20.80 1.83
C LEU A 70 7.04 19.49 2.55
N LYS A 71 7.63 19.59 3.75
CA LYS A 71 7.93 18.41 4.57
C LYS A 71 6.67 17.58 4.84
N VAL A 72 5.58 18.24 5.21
CA VAL A 72 4.29 17.57 5.48
C VAL A 72 3.65 17.04 4.18
N GLN A 73 3.78 17.78 3.07
CA GLN A 73 3.30 17.32 1.76
C GLN A 73 3.98 16.03 1.30
N LEU A 74 5.28 15.89 1.51
CA LEU A 74 6.00 14.65 1.20
C LEU A 74 5.49 13.48 2.04
N LEU A 75 5.33 13.69 3.36
CA LEU A 75 4.75 12.68 4.25
C LEU A 75 3.31 12.34 3.89
N PHE A 76 2.53 13.31 3.44
CA PHE A 76 1.16 13.11 2.98
C PHE A 76 1.11 12.28 1.69
N SER A 77 2.06 12.47 0.78
CA SER A 77 2.21 11.64 -0.41
C SER A 77 2.51 10.18 -0.05
N GLU A 78 3.45 9.95 0.88
CA GLU A 78 3.74 8.61 1.41
C GLU A 78 2.51 7.97 2.07
N TYR A 79 1.76 8.76 2.86
CA TYR A 79 0.51 8.36 3.48
C TYR A 79 -0.53 7.91 2.45
N LEU A 80 -0.76 8.70 1.39
CA LEU A 80 -1.68 8.32 0.31
C LEU A 80 -1.21 7.07 -0.42
N HIS A 81 0.09 6.98 -0.71
CA HIS A 81 0.67 5.82 -1.37
C HIS A 81 0.52 4.55 -0.51
N SER A 82 0.57 4.67 0.82
CA SER A 82 0.38 3.53 1.74
C SER A 82 -0.94 2.78 1.51
N PHE A 83 -2.03 3.48 1.16
CA PHE A 83 -3.31 2.83 0.84
C PHE A 83 -3.29 2.10 -0.49
N VAL A 84 -2.59 2.64 -1.48
CA VAL A 84 -2.39 1.97 -2.78
C VAL A 84 -1.56 0.71 -2.56
N THR A 85 -0.48 0.82 -1.80
CA THR A 85 0.38 -0.31 -1.44
C THR A 85 -0.40 -1.39 -0.70
N LEU A 86 -1.27 -1.03 0.25
CA LEU A 86 -2.12 -1.98 0.97
C LEU A 86 -3.01 -2.78 0.00
N LYS A 87 -3.64 -2.12 -0.97
CA LYS A 87 -4.45 -2.82 -1.98
C LYS A 87 -3.60 -3.75 -2.84
N SER A 88 -2.43 -3.30 -3.28
CA SER A 88 -1.52 -4.11 -4.10
C SER A 88 -1.05 -5.38 -3.38
N ILE A 89 -0.60 -5.27 -2.12
CA ILE A 89 -0.17 -6.46 -1.35
C ILE A 89 -1.35 -7.39 -1.00
N THR A 90 -2.55 -6.84 -0.87
CA THR A 90 -3.77 -7.63 -0.67
C THR A 90 -4.09 -8.45 -1.92
N TYR A 91 -4.04 -7.84 -3.10
CA TYR A 91 -4.23 -8.57 -4.36
C TYR A 91 -3.14 -9.64 -4.56
N LEU A 92 -1.90 -9.32 -4.21
CA LEU A 92 -0.81 -10.29 -4.23
C LEU A 92 -1.13 -11.52 -3.36
N LEU A 93 -1.60 -11.32 -2.13
CA LEU A 93 -2.03 -12.41 -1.25
C LEU A 93 -3.16 -13.24 -1.85
N LEU A 94 -4.19 -12.59 -2.40
CA LEU A 94 -5.32 -13.27 -3.02
C LEU A 94 -4.89 -14.12 -4.23
N ILE A 95 -4.02 -13.59 -5.08
CA ILE A 95 -3.47 -14.30 -6.23
C ILE A 95 -2.67 -15.53 -5.78
N ILE A 96 -1.76 -15.36 -4.80
CA ILE A 96 -0.96 -16.47 -4.28
C ILE A 96 -1.87 -17.53 -3.66
N GLY A 97 -2.83 -17.13 -2.81
CA GLY A 97 -3.79 -18.03 -2.19
C GLY A 97 -4.60 -18.82 -3.22
N LEU A 98 -5.05 -18.17 -4.29
CA LEU A 98 -5.78 -18.81 -5.38
C LEU A 98 -4.91 -19.81 -6.14
N ILE A 99 -3.68 -19.46 -6.48
CA ILE A 99 -2.73 -20.39 -7.14
C ILE A 99 -2.48 -21.61 -6.24
N THR A 100 -2.25 -21.40 -4.95
CA THR A 100 -2.04 -22.49 -3.99
C THR A 100 -3.27 -23.38 -3.84
N LEU A 101 -4.47 -22.80 -3.79
CA LEU A 101 -5.73 -23.57 -3.78
C LEU A 101 -5.91 -24.40 -5.05
N ILE A 102 -5.77 -23.78 -6.22
CA ILE A 102 -5.98 -24.46 -7.50
C ILE A 102 -5.00 -25.63 -7.64
N THR A 103 -3.72 -25.41 -7.35
CA THR A 103 -2.72 -26.49 -7.45
C THR A 103 -3.00 -27.65 -6.49
N ALA A 104 -3.52 -27.37 -5.30
CA ALA A 104 -3.93 -28.41 -4.36
C ALA A 104 -5.22 -29.15 -4.80
N ILE A 105 -6.22 -28.44 -5.32
CA ILE A 105 -7.48 -29.02 -5.83
C ILE A 105 -7.23 -29.90 -7.05
N LEU A 106 -6.29 -29.52 -7.91
CA LEU A 106 -5.85 -30.34 -9.05
C LEU A 106 -4.95 -31.52 -8.64
N HIS A 107 -4.78 -31.76 -7.33
CA HIS A 107 -3.93 -32.81 -6.78
C HIS A 107 -2.46 -32.76 -7.27
N ILE A 108 -1.96 -31.57 -7.65
CA ILE A 108 -0.57 -31.36 -8.04
C ILE A 108 0.34 -31.41 -6.80
N ASN A 109 -0.15 -30.91 -5.68
CA ASN A 109 0.54 -30.87 -4.40
C ASN A 109 -0.47 -30.99 -3.25
N ASN A 110 0.02 -31.12 -2.01
CA ASN A 110 -0.81 -31.16 -0.81
C ASN A 110 -0.85 -29.81 -0.06
N ASN A 111 -0.90 -28.69 -0.79
CA ASN A 111 -0.84 -27.35 -0.18
C ASN A 111 -2.22 -26.76 0.18
N LEU A 112 -3.26 -27.59 0.30
CA LEU A 112 -4.64 -27.13 0.46
C LEU A 112 -4.80 -26.14 1.62
N TYR A 113 -4.24 -26.47 2.79
CA TYR A 113 -4.31 -25.61 3.98
C TYR A 113 -3.59 -24.26 3.79
N PHE A 114 -2.43 -24.23 3.13
CA PHE A 114 -1.75 -22.97 2.79
C PHE A 114 -2.61 -22.08 1.90
N GLY A 115 -3.28 -22.69 0.92
CA GLY A 115 -4.19 -21.98 0.02
C GLY A 115 -5.39 -21.40 0.75
N ILE A 116 -6.04 -22.18 1.61
CA ILE A 116 -7.20 -21.73 2.42
C ILE A 116 -6.79 -20.58 3.34
N ILE A 117 -5.73 -20.73 4.11
CA ILE A 117 -5.29 -19.73 5.09
C ILE A 117 -4.88 -18.43 4.38
N THR A 118 -4.06 -18.52 3.32
CA THR A 118 -3.62 -17.34 2.57
C THR A 118 -4.78 -16.61 1.91
N SER A 119 -5.73 -17.34 1.31
CA SER A 119 -6.92 -16.74 0.69
C SER A 119 -7.81 -16.06 1.72
N PHE A 120 -8.04 -16.71 2.87
CA PHE A 120 -8.85 -16.15 3.95
C PHE A 120 -8.22 -14.85 4.51
N ILE A 121 -6.91 -14.85 4.76
CA ILE A 121 -6.17 -13.65 5.18
C ILE A 121 -6.26 -12.56 4.11
N GLY A 122 -6.11 -12.91 2.83
CA GLY A 122 -6.25 -11.98 1.71
C GLY A 122 -7.63 -11.33 1.65
N ILE A 123 -8.71 -12.10 1.85
CA ILE A 123 -10.09 -11.59 1.87
C ILE A 123 -10.29 -10.65 3.07
N LEU A 124 -9.80 -11.02 4.26
CA LEU A 124 -9.89 -10.15 5.44
C LEU A 124 -9.17 -8.82 5.23
N LEU A 125 -7.94 -8.85 4.70
CA LEU A 125 -7.19 -7.64 4.38
C LEU A 125 -7.89 -6.80 3.31
N PHE A 126 -8.53 -7.44 2.32
CA PHE A 126 -9.32 -6.75 1.31
C PHE A 126 -10.48 -5.99 1.93
N LEU A 127 -11.28 -6.65 2.77
CA LEU A 127 -12.40 -6.02 3.46
C LEU A 127 -11.95 -4.84 4.34
N ILE A 128 -10.83 -4.99 5.04
CA ILE A 128 -10.23 -3.91 5.84
C ILE A 128 -9.78 -2.75 4.94
N SER A 129 -9.18 -3.04 3.78
CA SER A 129 -8.63 -2.03 2.87
C SER A 129 -9.69 -1.10 2.25
N LEU A 130 -10.98 -1.46 2.33
CA LEU A 130 -12.09 -0.63 1.87
C LEU A 130 -12.32 0.58 2.78
N ASP A 131 -11.94 0.48 4.06
CA ASP A 131 -12.19 1.49 5.08
C ASP A 131 -10.87 2.13 5.54
N ARG A 132 -10.57 3.31 5.00
CA ARG A 132 -9.31 4.03 5.28
C ARG A 132 -9.16 4.36 6.76
N GLU A 133 -10.24 4.66 7.46
CA GLU A 133 -10.20 5.03 8.87
C GLU A 133 -9.79 3.82 9.72
N LYS A 134 -10.39 2.65 9.46
CA LYS A 134 -9.98 1.41 10.11
C LYS A 134 -8.54 1.03 9.81
N VAL A 135 -8.10 1.21 8.56
CA VAL A 135 -6.71 0.94 8.17
C VAL A 135 -5.75 1.79 8.99
N VAL A 136 -6.00 3.09 9.14
CA VAL A 136 -5.12 3.98 9.94
C VAL A 136 -5.18 3.62 11.42
N LYS A 137 -6.36 3.32 11.94
CA LYS A 137 -6.58 2.99 13.36
C LYS A 137 -5.93 1.67 13.78
N TYR A 138 -5.93 0.68 12.90
CA TYR A 138 -5.54 -0.70 13.23
C TYR A 138 -4.30 -1.21 12.48
N SER A 139 -3.60 -0.39 11.70
CA SER A 139 -2.48 -0.83 10.84
C SER A 139 -1.40 -1.63 11.59
N LEU A 140 -0.97 -1.19 12.78
CA LEU A 140 -0.01 -1.94 13.59
C LEU A 140 -0.56 -3.30 14.03
N LYS A 141 -1.83 -3.34 14.50
CA LYS A 141 -2.47 -4.59 14.93
C LYS A 141 -2.59 -5.56 13.75
N ILE A 142 -2.95 -5.05 12.58
CA ILE A 142 -3.03 -5.84 11.33
C ILE A 142 -1.66 -6.45 11.00
N ALA A 143 -0.59 -5.65 11.04
CA ALA A 143 0.77 -6.12 10.76
C ALA A 143 1.23 -7.21 11.76
N ILE A 144 0.96 -7.03 13.05
CA ILE A 144 1.29 -7.99 14.10
C ILE A 144 0.47 -9.27 13.94
N ILE A 145 -0.86 -9.18 13.82
CA ILE A 145 -1.75 -10.33 13.66
C ILE A 145 -1.35 -11.14 12.42
N TYR A 146 -1.12 -10.47 11.29
CA TYR A 146 -0.64 -11.13 10.07
C TYR A 146 0.67 -11.90 10.32
N SER A 147 1.66 -11.24 10.94
CA SER A 147 2.97 -11.85 11.20
C SER A 147 2.86 -13.06 12.13
N VAL A 148 2.05 -12.95 13.19
CA VAL A 148 1.81 -14.05 14.14
C VAL A 148 1.10 -15.22 13.44
N LEU A 149 0.04 -14.97 12.67
CA LEU A 149 -0.67 -16.02 11.93
C LEU A 149 0.26 -16.72 10.93
N TYR A 150 1.10 -15.96 10.24
CA TYR A 150 2.05 -16.53 9.29
C TYR A 150 3.16 -17.34 9.98
N LEU A 151 3.68 -16.90 11.13
CA LEU A 151 4.62 -17.69 11.93
C LEU A 151 4.00 -18.98 12.43
N ILE A 152 2.75 -18.94 12.91
CA ILE A 152 2.01 -20.14 13.33
C ILE A 152 1.82 -21.10 12.16
N GLU A 153 1.44 -20.60 10.97
CA GLU A 153 1.34 -21.38 9.74
C GLU A 153 2.66 -22.12 9.44
N LEU A 154 3.81 -21.41 9.49
CA LEU A 154 5.12 -22.00 9.27
C LEU A 154 5.54 -23.02 10.35
N ILE A 155 5.14 -22.83 11.61
CA ILE A 155 5.48 -23.77 12.68
C ILE A 155 4.67 -25.07 12.53
N ILE A 156 3.37 -24.96 12.26
CA ILE A 156 2.45 -26.10 12.20
C ILE A 156 2.57 -26.84 10.85
N LEU A 157 2.51 -26.11 9.74
CA LEU A 157 2.46 -26.67 8.40
C LEU A 157 3.84 -26.79 7.74
N LYS A 158 4.87 -26.17 8.31
CA LYS A 158 6.23 -26.09 7.74
C LYS A 158 6.23 -25.36 6.40
N ILE A 159 7.13 -25.75 5.49
CA ILE A 159 7.26 -25.16 4.15
C ILE A 159 6.29 -25.90 3.21
N PRO A 160 5.59 -25.19 2.31
CA PRO A 160 4.71 -25.84 1.33
C PRO A 160 5.48 -26.79 0.41
N MET A 161 4.75 -27.75 -0.18
CA MET A 161 5.27 -28.60 -1.23
C MET A 161 5.51 -27.83 -2.53
N PRO A 162 6.39 -28.32 -3.41
CA PRO A 162 6.58 -27.76 -4.75
C PRO A 162 5.29 -27.65 -5.54
N TYR A 163 5.15 -26.59 -6.34
CA TYR A 163 3.90 -26.21 -7.01
C TYR A 163 3.71 -26.81 -8.40
N ILE A 164 4.75 -27.45 -8.96
CA ILE A 164 4.76 -28.04 -10.29
C ILE A 164 4.95 -29.56 -10.14
N GLN A 165 4.30 -30.36 -10.98
CA GLN A 165 4.49 -31.81 -10.97
C GLN A 165 5.94 -32.20 -11.31
N PRO A 166 6.47 -33.30 -10.74
CA PRO A 166 7.74 -33.86 -11.19
C PRO A 166 7.64 -34.30 -12.65
N ILE A 167 8.51 -33.77 -13.50
CA ILE A 167 8.66 -34.21 -14.89
C ILE A 167 9.37 -35.57 -14.87
N ASN A 168 8.93 -36.51 -15.71
CA ASN A 168 9.57 -37.81 -15.90
C ASN A 168 11.09 -37.67 -16.06
N VAL A 169 11.81 -38.59 -15.42
CA VAL A 169 13.27 -38.58 -15.26
C VAL A 169 14.03 -38.61 -16.60
N ASP A 170 13.34 -39.01 -17.68
CA ASP A 170 13.88 -39.13 -19.04
C ASP A 170 14.12 -37.78 -19.75
N VAL A 171 13.73 -36.63 -19.17
CA VAL A 171 13.91 -35.29 -19.78
C VAL A 171 15.27 -34.64 -19.43
N LEU A 172 16.24 -35.44 -18.97
CA LEU A 172 17.62 -34.97 -18.70
C LEU A 172 18.39 -34.53 -19.96
N GLU A 173 17.87 -34.79 -21.16
CA GLU A 173 18.56 -34.45 -22.41
C GLU A 173 18.34 -33.00 -22.90
N SER A 174 17.44 -32.21 -22.29
CA SER A 174 17.15 -30.84 -22.76
C SER A 174 17.33 -29.75 -21.70
N ARG A 175 17.99 -28.64 -22.06
CA ARG A 175 18.13 -27.42 -21.23
C ARG A 175 16.79 -26.90 -20.67
N ARG A 176 15.67 -27.18 -21.35
CA ARG A 176 14.32 -26.78 -20.93
C ARG A 176 13.78 -27.59 -19.74
N GLY A 177 14.17 -28.86 -19.60
CA GLY A 177 13.82 -29.71 -18.45
C GLY A 177 14.53 -29.31 -17.14
N ALA A 178 15.76 -28.79 -17.26
CA ALA A 178 16.51 -28.30 -16.10
C ALA A 178 15.88 -27.04 -15.48
N LEU A 179 15.42 -26.09 -16.30
CA LEU A 179 14.78 -24.85 -15.82
C LEU A 179 13.50 -25.12 -15.06
N THR A 180 12.63 -25.99 -15.57
CA THR A 180 11.36 -26.35 -14.92
C THR A 180 11.58 -27.06 -13.59
N LYS A 181 12.60 -27.91 -13.47
CA LYS A 181 13.01 -28.53 -12.20
C LYS A 181 13.50 -27.51 -11.18
N ILE A 182 14.30 -26.53 -11.60
CA ILE A 182 14.77 -25.43 -10.72
C ILE A 182 13.59 -24.59 -10.24
N VAL A 183 12.69 -24.18 -11.15
CA VAL A 183 11.50 -23.41 -10.79
C VAL A 183 10.63 -24.18 -9.80
N ASN A 184 10.46 -25.49 -10.00
CA ASN A 184 9.70 -26.32 -9.07
C ASN A 184 10.33 -26.37 -7.68
N LEU A 185 11.65 -26.60 -7.60
CA LEU A 185 12.40 -26.65 -6.35
C LEU A 185 12.33 -25.33 -5.57
N VAL A 186 12.34 -24.20 -6.28
CA VAL A 186 12.30 -22.87 -5.69
C VAL A 186 10.88 -22.40 -5.35
N SER A 187 9.85 -22.97 -5.99
CA SER A 187 8.46 -22.51 -5.85
C SER A 187 7.93 -22.43 -4.40
N PRO A 188 8.28 -23.34 -3.46
CA PRO A 188 7.88 -23.17 -2.05
C PRO A 188 8.48 -21.93 -1.39
N TYR A 189 9.72 -21.61 -1.73
CA TYR A 189 10.42 -20.46 -1.18
C TYR A 189 9.85 -19.15 -1.74
N LEU A 190 9.34 -19.15 -2.97
CA LEU A 190 8.62 -18.00 -3.51
C LEU A 190 7.37 -17.69 -2.70
N TYR A 191 6.58 -18.70 -2.31
CA TYR A 191 5.45 -18.51 -1.40
C TYR A 191 5.91 -17.86 -0.09
N VAL A 192 6.96 -18.40 0.53
CA VAL A 192 7.50 -17.89 1.81
C VAL A 192 7.98 -16.44 1.67
N ILE A 193 8.75 -16.14 0.62
CA ILE A 193 9.29 -14.79 0.36
C ILE A 193 8.14 -13.81 0.16
N LEU A 194 7.14 -14.16 -0.65
CA LEU A 194 6.01 -13.27 -0.92
C LEU A 194 5.22 -12.99 0.36
N ARG A 195 5.02 -13.98 1.22
CA ARG A 195 4.35 -13.81 2.53
C ARG A 195 5.16 -12.90 3.47
N ILE A 196 6.49 -13.01 3.47
CA ILE A 196 7.38 -12.10 4.22
C ILE A 196 7.29 -10.68 3.67
N VAL A 197 7.34 -10.52 2.34
CA VAL A 197 7.24 -9.23 1.65
C VAL A 197 5.95 -8.51 2.07
N VAL A 198 4.81 -9.21 2.07
CA VAL A 198 3.54 -8.66 2.54
C VAL A 198 3.65 -8.16 3.99
N GLY A 199 4.23 -8.95 4.90
CA GLY A 199 4.44 -8.55 6.29
C GLY A 199 5.29 -7.28 6.41
N VAL A 200 6.40 -7.20 5.70
CA VAL A 200 7.28 -6.01 5.66
C VAL A 200 6.53 -4.78 5.17
N PHE A 201 5.72 -4.92 4.11
CA PHE A 201 4.94 -3.80 3.59
C PHE A 201 3.84 -3.35 4.55
N LEU A 202 3.20 -4.24 5.31
CA LEU A 202 2.26 -3.85 6.36
C LEU A 202 2.92 -2.95 7.43
N PHE A 203 4.15 -3.26 7.85
CA PHE A 203 4.90 -2.38 8.76
C PHE A 203 5.32 -1.05 8.13
N LYS A 204 5.70 -1.06 6.84
CA LYS A 204 5.97 0.19 6.10
C LYS A 204 4.73 1.07 6.00
N ILE A 205 3.56 0.48 5.77
CA ILE A 205 2.27 1.20 5.72
C ILE A 205 1.99 1.87 7.06
N TYR A 206 2.10 1.13 8.18
CA TYR A 206 1.96 1.70 9.52
C TYR A 206 2.93 2.87 9.74
N THR A 207 4.20 2.69 9.37
CA THR A 207 5.24 3.70 9.56
C THR A 207 4.95 4.98 8.76
N ALA A 208 4.54 4.86 7.50
CA ALA A 208 4.16 6.00 6.66
C ALA A 208 2.97 6.76 7.26
N GLN A 209 1.98 6.05 7.79
CA GLN A 209 0.82 6.65 8.45
C GLN A 209 1.20 7.42 9.71
N GLN A 210 2.02 6.83 10.59
CA GLN A 210 2.46 7.49 11.82
C GLN A 210 3.33 8.72 11.53
N LYS A 211 4.27 8.62 10.58
CA LYS A 211 5.10 9.76 10.18
C LYS A 211 4.25 10.94 9.71
N PHE A 212 3.21 10.69 8.91
CA PHE A 212 2.30 11.75 8.49
C PHE A 212 1.51 12.35 9.65
N ILE A 213 0.94 11.53 10.54
CA ILE A 213 0.19 12.01 11.73
C ILE A 213 1.10 12.88 12.62
N GLU A 214 2.32 12.44 12.87
CA GLU A 214 3.31 13.19 13.65
C GLU A 214 3.74 14.48 12.94
N GLY A 215 4.00 14.41 11.63
CA GLY A 215 4.34 15.57 10.80
C GLY A 215 3.23 16.62 10.79
N LYS A 216 1.97 16.20 10.68
CA LYS A 216 0.78 17.07 10.79
C LYS A 216 0.71 17.74 12.17
N ARG A 217 0.99 17.00 13.25
CA ARG A 217 1.00 17.56 14.61
C ARG A 217 2.09 18.62 14.78
N LYS A 218 3.31 18.36 14.29
CA LYS A 218 4.43 19.31 14.35
C LYS A 218 4.14 20.59 13.55
N PHE A 219 3.54 20.45 12.37
CA PHE A 219 3.14 21.60 11.54
C PHE A 219 2.13 22.53 12.22
N ARG A 220 1.22 21.96 13.02
CA ARG A 220 0.25 22.77 13.79
C ARG A 220 0.89 23.53 14.95
N GLN A 221 2.05 23.09 15.44
CA GLN A 221 2.72 23.64 16.62
C GLN A 221 3.81 24.68 16.30
N GLY A 222 4.36 24.67 15.07
CA GLY A 222 5.30 25.70 14.57
C GLY A 222 4.56 26.94 14.10
#